data_AF-A4S933-F1
#
_entry.id   AF-A4S933-F1
#
_cell.length_a   1.000
_cell.length_b   1.000
_cell.length_c   1.000
_cell.angle_alpha   90.00
_cell.angle_beta   90.00
_cell.angle_gamma   90.00
#
_symmetry.space_group_name_H-M   'P 1'
#
loop_
_entity.id
_entity.type
_entity.pdbx_description
1 polymer ?
#
loop_
_entity_poly.entity_id
_entity_poly.type
_entity_poly.pdbx_seq_one_letter_code
_entity_poly.pdbx_strand_id
1 'polypeptide(L)' 'RDLERNGVATKEDISNLIERGKGKMPGYGESCAPKGACTFGARLDAEEIDALATYVLDRAAVDW' A
#
# COMPACT_ATOMS: atom_id res chain seq x y z
N ARG A 1 13.60 -2.34 9.57
CA ARG A 1 13.93 -3.40 8.56
C ARG A 1 12.76 -4.37 8.28
N ASP A 2 11.50 -3.96 8.40
CA ASP A 2 10.37 -4.86 8.16
C ASP A 2 10.01 -4.97 6.68
N LEU A 3 10.10 -3.87 5.93
CA LEU A 3 9.84 -3.84 4.49
C LEU A 3 10.81 -4.76 3.73
N GLU A 4 12.11 -4.70 4.04
CA GLU A 4 13.14 -5.56 3.44
C GLU A 4 12.87 -7.05 3.72
N ARG A 5 12.55 -7.39 4.99
CA ARG A 5 12.25 -8.77 5.39
C ARG A 5 11.03 -9.33 4.65
N ASN A 6 10.07 -8.47 4.30
CA ASN A 6 8.86 -8.85 3.59
C ASN A 6 8.96 -8.69 2.06
N GLY A 7 10.11 -8.24 1.54
CA GLY A 7 10.33 -8.04 0.11
C GLY A 7 9.45 -6.93 -0.49
N VAL A 8 9.13 -5.89 0.27
CA VAL A 8 8.27 -4.77 -0.15
C VAL A 8 8.94 -3.41 0.13
N ALA A 9 10.24 -3.34 -0.11
CA ALA A 9 11.07 -2.18 0.22
C ALA A 9 11.19 -1.15 -0.92
N THR A 10 10.46 -1.33 -2.01
CA THR A 10 10.41 -0.37 -3.11
C THR A 10 9.09 0.40 -3.11
N LYS A 11 9.08 1.57 -3.77
CA LYS A 11 7.88 2.39 -3.91
C LYS A 11 6.78 1.62 -4.65
N GLU A 12 7.15 0.93 -5.72
CA GLU A 12 6.23 0.12 -6.52
C GLU A 12 5.59 -1.00 -5.71
N ASP A 13 6.38 -1.71 -4.89
CA ASP A 13 5.85 -2.77 -4.02
C ASP A 13 4.85 -2.22 -3.01
N ILE A 14 5.13 -1.07 -2.42
CA ILE A 14 4.26 -0.42 -1.43
C ILE A 14 2.99 0.10 -2.10
N SER A 15 3.10 0.75 -3.27
CA SER A 15 1.93 1.17 -4.05
C SER A 15 1.03 -0.02 -4.38
N ASN A 16 1.60 -1.12 -4.86
CA ASN A 16 0.85 -2.35 -5.15
C ASN A 16 0.21 -2.95 -3.88
N LEU A 17 0.91 -2.91 -2.75
CA LEU A 17 0.40 -3.37 -1.46
C LEU A 17 -0.78 -2.52 -0.97
N ILE A 18 -0.69 -1.19 -1.09
CA ILE A 18 -1.79 -0.26 -0.76
C ILE A 18 -2.96 -0.50 -1.71
N GLU A 19 -2.70 -0.65 -3.01
CA GLU A 19 -3.71 -0.84 -4.02
C GLU A 19 -4.49 -2.14 -3.80
N ARG A 20 -3.80 -3.28 -3.68
CA ARG A 20 -4.41 -4.63 -3.67
C ARG A 20 -4.65 -5.22 -2.29
N GLY A 21 -3.95 -4.75 -1.27
CA GLY A 21 -3.98 -5.33 0.07
C GLY A 21 -3.20 -6.65 0.15
N LYS A 22 -3.07 -7.17 1.37
CA LYS A 22 -2.42 -8.46 1.65
C LYS A 22 -2.90 -9.04 2.98
N GLY A 23 -3.43 -10.26 2.93
CA GLY A 23 -3.90 -10.96 4.13
C GLY A 23 -5.03 -10.20 4.81
N LYS A 24 -4.77 -9.65 6.00
CA LYS A 24 -5.76 -8.87 6.77
C LYS A 24 -5.78 -7.38 6.42
N MET A 25 -4.77 -6.90 5.69
CA MET A 25 -4.75 -5.52 5.19
C MET A 25 -5.63 -5.43 3.94
N PRO A 26 -6.68 -4.61 3.93
CA PRO A 26 -7.51 -4.42 2.75
C PRO A 26 -6.76 -3.63 1.67
N GLY A 27 -7.11 -3.84 0.41
CA GLY A 27 -6.69 -2.98 -0.69
C GLY A 27 -7.53 -1.71 -0.81
N TYR A 28 -6.89 -0.60 -1.16
CA TYR A 28 -7.49 0.73 -1.16
C TYR A 28 -7.68 1.33 -2.55
N GLY A 29 -7.07 0.76 -3.60
CA GLY A 29 -7.17 1.34 -4.95
C GLY A 29 -8.48 1.06 -5.66
N GLU A 30 -8.78 1.87 -6.67
CA GLU A 30 -9.98 1.74 -7.50
C GLU A 30 -10.06 0.38 -8.21
N SER A 31 -8.91 -0.16 -8.63
CA SER A 31 -8.82 -1.45 -9.32
C SER A 31 -8.89 -2.67 -8.39
N CYS A 32 -8.90 -2.48 -7.06
CA CYS A 32 -8.86 -3.60 -6.13
C CYS A 32 -10.09 -4.51 -6.23
N ALA A 33 -9.81 -5.81 -6.37
CA ALA A 33 -10.77 -6.89 -6.44
C ALA A 33 -10.18 -8.19 -5.83
N PRO A 34 -11.03 -9.13 -5.34
CA PRO A 34 -12.48 -9.05 -5.22
C PRO A 34 -12.92 -8.12 -4.06
N LYS A 35 -14.18 -7.66 -4.07
CA LYS A 35 -14.69 -6.65 -3.12
C LYS A 35 -14.37 -6.94 -1.64
N GLY A 36 -14.38 -8.21 -1.22
CA GLY A 36 -14.11 -8.61 0.16
C GLY A 36 -12.63 -8.51 0.60
N ALA A 37 -11.70 -8.37 -0.34
CA ALA A 37 -10.28 -8.14 -0.06
C ALA A 37 -9.94 -6.64 0.02
N CYS A 38 -10.90 -5.77 -0.24
CA CYS A 38 -10.69 -4.33 -0.35
C CYS A 38 -11.40 -3.57 0.76
N THR A 39 -11.04 -2.31 0.92
CA THR A 39 -11.71 -1.42 1.87
C THR A 39 -13.19 -1.26 1.52
N PHE A 40 -14.02 -1.18 2.55
CA PHE A 40 -15.43 -0.83 2.44
C PHE A 40 -15.66 0.69 2.35
N GLY A 41 -14.63 1.49 2.67
CA GLY A 41 -14.67 2.94 2.53
C GLY A 41 -14.44 3.43 1.10
N ALA A 42 -14.27 4.74 0.95
CA ALA A 42 -13.86 5.34 -0.31
C ALA A 42 -12.51 4.77 -0.78
N ARG A 43 -12.39 4.58 -2.09
CA ARG A 43 -11.14 4.15 -2.72
C ARG A 43 -10.25 5.36 -2.96
N LEU A 44 -8.95 5.08 -3.00
CA LEU A 44 -7.92 6.04 -3.34
C LEU A 44 -7.64 5.97 -4.84
N ASP A 45 -7.41 7.12 -5.44
CA ASP A 45 -6.90 7.20 -6.81
C ASP A 45 -5.39 6.88 -6.86
N ALA A 46 -4.85 6.79 -8.08
CA ALA A 46 -3.44 6.44 -8.28
C ALA A 46 -2.46 7.51 -7.73
N GLU A 47 -2.85 8.78 -7.73
CA GLU A 47 -2.01 9.88 -7.22
C GLU A 47 -1.94 9.82 -5.69
N GLU A 48 -3.08 9.58 -5.03
CA GLU A 48 -3.15 9.37 -3.57
C GLU A 48 -2.33 8.16 -3.12
N ILE A 49 -2.39 7.06 -3.86
CA ILE A 49 -1.59 5.85 -3.58
C ILE A 49 -0.09 6.13 -3.74
N ASP A 50 0.31 6.82 -4.82
CA ASP A 50 1.71 7.16 -5.09
C ASP A 50 2.30 8.08 -4.00
N ALA A 51 1.51 9.07 -3.57
CA ALA A 51 1.88 9.96 -2.47
C ALA A 51 2.04 9.20 -1.14
N LEU A 52 1.12 8.27 -0.84
CA LEU A 52 1.20 7.43 0.37
C LEU A 52 2.39 6.47 0.34
N ALA A 53 2.67 5.85 -0.79
CA ALA A 53 3.82 4.96 -0.93
C ALA A 53 5.14 5.70 -0.72
N THR A 54 5.24 6.93 -1.25
CA THR A 54 6.38 7.83 -1.02
C THR A 54 6.51 8.15 0.48
N TYR A 55 5.40 8.54 1.13
CA TYR A 55 5.39 8.85 2.55
C TYR A 55 5.84 7.67 3.42
N VAL A 56 5.38 6.45 3.13
CA VAL A 56 5.77 5.25 3.89
C VAL A 56 7.27 4.98 3.76
N LEU A 57 7.85 5.13 2.57
CA LEU A 57 9.29 4.99 2.39
C LEU A 57 10.08 6.03 3.18
N ASP A 58 9.65 7.29 3.12
CA ASP A 58 10.31 8.39 3.85
C ASP A 58 10.28 8.15 5.37
N ARG A 59 9.16 7.63 5.90
CA ARG A 59 9.04 7.27 7.32
C ARG A 59 9.92 6.08 7.67
N ALA A 60 9.93 5.04 6.83
CA ALA A 60 10.77 3.87 7.05
C ALA A 60 12.28 4.21 7.04
N ALA A 61 12.69 5.23 6.29
CA ALA A 61 14.08 5.71 6.24
C ALA A 61 14.54 6.41 7.53
N VAL A 62 13.61 6.85 8.38
CA VAL A 62 13.88 7.48 9.68
C VAL A 62 13.50 6.57 10.86
N ASP A 63 13.51 5.25 10.63
CA ASP A 63 13.24 4.20 11.63
C ASP A 63 11.88 4.32 12.35
N TRP A 64 10.87 4.84 11.64
CA TRP A 64 9.46 4.77 12.05
C TRP A 64 8.78 3.47 11.59
#